data_AF-A0A1F8NYX5-F1
#
_entry.id   AF-A0A1F8NYX5-F1
#
_cell.length_a   1.000
_cell.length_b   1.000
_cell.length_c   1.000
_cell.angle_alpha   90.00
_cell.angle_beta   90.00
_cell.angle_gamma   90.00
#
_symmetry.space_group_name_H-M   'P 1'
#
loop_
_entity.id
_entity.type
_entity.pdbx_description
1 polymer ?
#
loop_
_entity_poly.entity_id
_entity_poly.type
_entity_poly.pdbx_seq_one_letter_code
_entity_poly.pdbx_strand_id
1 'polypeptide(L)'
;MAAVAVGVIVIRIPESPALWIGLLLGAILLVAVLIAEFIVYDARDPRYGTVATVLMGLALFLLLASFLTIQVLEVRALFAIPLTFFACLIVTWRLMKLVLPENRVWPWAALTGFIISQLALGLHYWPISPLRRGLLLGLIAYLCYQWTVSHLRQDANRPPFLIEMAVIGSLSLLAILWLT
;
A
#
# COMPACT_ATOMS: atom_id res chain seq x y z
N MET A 1 -7.72 -8.05 -4.54
CA MET A 1 -7.04 -6.73 -4.51
C MET A 1 -6.11 -6.52 -5.68
N ALA A 2 -5.15 -7.41 -5.94
CA ALA A 2 -4.30 -7.31 -7.15
C ALA A 2 -5.14 -7.19 -8.43
N ALA A 3 -6.20 -8.00 -8.57
CA ALA A 3 -7.11 -7.90 -9.72
C ALA A 3 -7.80 -6.53 -9.87
N VAL A 4 -8.27 -5.94 -8.76
CA VAL A 4 -8.94 -4.64 -8.78
C VAL A 4 -7.94 -3.53 -9.10
N ALA A 5 -6.76 -3.54 -8.47
CA ALA A 5 -5.72 -2.55 -8.71
C ALA A 5 -5.19 -2.62 -10.16
N VAL A 6 -4.95 -3.82 -10.67
CA VAL A 6 -4.55 -4.04 -12.08
C VAL A 6 -5.65 -3.58 -13.03
N GLY A 7 -6.92 -3.92 -12.75
CA GLY A 7 -8.05 -3.49 -13.58
C GLY A 7 -8.19 -1.96 -13.68
N VAL A 8 -7.99 -1.26 -12.56
CA VAL A 8 -8.01 0.22 -12.50
C VAL A 8 -6.88 0.84 -13.32
N ILE A 9 -5.71 0.19 -13.40
CA ILE A 9 -4.59 0.64 -14.22
C ILE A 9 -4.87 0.39 -15.70
N VAL A 10 -5.34 -0.81 -16.06
CA VAL A 10 -5.56 -1.21 -17.45
C VAL A 10 -6.67 -0.40 -18.12
N ILE A 11 -7.74 -0.04 -17.41
CA ILE A 11 -8.86 0.74 -17.98
C ILE A 11 -8.49 2.18 -18.37
N ARG A 12 -7.31 2.65 -17.96
CA ARG A 12 -6.79 4.00 -18.32
C ARG A 12 -6.02 4.01 -19.63
N ILE A 13 -5.69 2.85 -20.19
CA ILE A 13 -4.94 2.77 -21.44
C ILE A 13 -5.92 2.98 -22.60
N PRO A 14 -5.70 3.98 -23.48
CA PRO A 14 -6.57 4.22 -24.64
C PRO A 14 -6.61 2.99 -25.55
N GLU A 15 -7.71 2.79 -26.28
CA GLU A 15 -7.93 1.69 -27.22
C GLU A 15 -6.85 1.69 -28.32
N SER A 16 -5.76 1.00 -28.03
CA SER A 16 -4.52 1.00 -28.81
C SER A 16 -3.82 -0.35 -28.61
N PRO A 17 -2.81 -0.69 -29.42
CA PRO A 17 -2.00 -1.90 -29.20
C PRO A 17 -1.39 -1.98 -27.79
N ALA A 18 -1.19 -0.83 -27.14
CA ALA A 18 -0.71 -0.75 -25.76
C ALA A 18 -1.71 -1.37 -24.74
N LEU A 19 -3.01 -1.36 -25.02
CA LEU A 19 -4.02 -1.99 -24.15
C LEU A 19 -3.80 -3.50 -24.08
N TRP A 20 -3.59 -4.16 -25.23
CA TRP A 20 -3.34 -5.60 -25.29
C TRP A 20 -2.06 -5.99 -24.54
N ILE A 21 -1.01 -5.17 -24.69
CA ILE A 21 0.25 -5.35 -23.95
C ILE A 21 0.01 -5.18 -22.45
N GLY A 22 -0.71 -4.13 -22.03
CA GLY A 22 -1.03 -3.88 -20.63
C GLY A 22 -1.89 -4.99 -20.01
N LEU A 23 -2.84 -5.55 -20.77
CA LEU A 23 -3.71 -6.63 -20.33
C LEU A 23 -2.91 -7.94 -20.16
N LEU A 24 -2.01 -8.24 -21.10
CA LEU A 24 -1.10 -9.39 -20.99
C LEU A 24 -0.16 -9.25 -19.78
N LEU A 25 0.45 -8.08 -19.58
CA LEU A 25 1.28 -7.77 -18.40
C LEU A 25 0.49 -7.90 -17.11
N GLY A 26 -0.75 -7.39 -17.07
CA GLY A 26 -1.65 -7.52 -15.94
C GLY A 26 -2.00 -8.97 -15.62
N ALA A 27 -2.26 -9.79 -16.63
CA ALA A 27 -2.52 -11.22 -16.47
C ALA A 27 -1.30 -11.96 -15.89
N ILE A 28 -0.11 -11.71 -16.45
CA ILE A 28 1.15 -12.30 -15.93
C ILE A 28 1.37 -11.89 -14.48
N LEU A 29 1.17 -10.62 -14.14
CA LEU A 29 1.30 -10.13 -12.78
C LEU A 29 0.31 -10.83 -11.83
N LEU A 30 -0.94 -11.04 -12.25
CA LEU A 30 -1.93 -11.74 -11.44
C LEU A 30 -1.58 -13.21 -11.21
N VAL A 31 -1.09 -13.90 -12.24
CA VAL A 31 -0.60 -15.28 -12.11
C VAL A 31 0.59 -15.32 -11.16
N ALA A 32 1.54 -14.40 -11.27
CA ALA A 32 2.68 -14.30 -10.36
C ALA A 32 2.24 -14.06 -8.90
N VAL A 33 1.25 -13.19 -8.67
CA VAL A 33 0.66 -12.96 -7.34
C VAL A 33 0.01 -14.23 -6.79
N LEU A 34 -0.74 -14.96 -7.62
CA LEU A 34 -1.36 -16.23 -7.23
C LEU A 34 -0.31 -17.28 -6.83
N ILE A 35 0.76 -17.41 -7.61
CA ILE A 35 1.87 -18.32 -7.29
C ILE A 35 2.53 -17.91 -5.97
N ALA A 36 2.80 -16.61 -5.79
CA ALA A 36 3.41 -16.10 -4.56
C ALA A 36 2.52 -16.36 -3.34
N GLU A 37 1.22 -16.15 -3.47
CA GLU A 37 0.24 -16.39 -2.40
C GLU A 37 0.12 -17.88 -2.05
N PHE A 38 0.27 -18.77 -3.04
CA PHE A 38 0.33 -20.21 -2.82
C PHE A 38 1.59 -20.63 -2.06
N ILE A 39 2.76 -20.09 -2.42
CA ILE A 39 4.03 -20.39 -1.70
C ILE A 39 3.95 -19.90 -0.25
N VAL A 40 3.39 -18.71 -0.03
CA VAL A 40 3.24 -18.12 1.31
C VAL A 40 2.28 -18.91 2.20
N TYR A 41 1.33 -19.65 1.62
CA TYR A 41 0.43 -20.49 2.38
C TYR A 41 1.16 -21.63 3.11
N ASP A 42 2.25 -22.16 2.53
CA ASP A 42 3.11 -23.15 3.18
C ASP A 42 4.31 -22.50 3.87
N ALA A 43 4.17 -22.24 5.18
CA ALA A 43 5.21 -21.64 5.99
C ALA A 43 6.49 -22.51 6.14
N ARG A 44 6.50 -23.75 5.63
CA ARG A 44 7.67 -24.64 5.65
C ARG A 44 8.50 -24.57 4.38
N ASP A 45 8.06 -23.84 3.36
CA ASP A 45 8.84 -23.68 2.12
C ASP A 45 10.08 -22.79 2.38
N PRO A 46 11.30 -23.21 2.02
CA PRO A 46 12.51 -22.39 2.15
C PRO A 46 12.42 -21.04 1.40
N ARG A 47 11.52 -20.90 0.42
CA ARG A 47 11.29 -19.67 -0.35
C ARG A 47 10.36 -18.68 0.35
N TYR A 48 9.72 -19.09 1.45
CA TYR A 48 8.73 -18.28 2.17
C TYR A 48 9.22 -16.86 2.47
N GLY A 49 10.43 -16.73 3.03
CA GLY A 49 10.99 -15.43 3.42
C GLY A 49 11.09 -14.45 2.24
N THR A 50 11.70 -14.89 1.13
CA THR A 50 11.86 -14.05 -0.07
C THR A 50 10.51 -13.69 -0.70
N VAL A 51 9.61 -14.66 -0.83
CA VAL A 51 8.31 -14.44 -1.48
C VAL A 51 7.41 -13.53 -0.63
N ALA A 52 7.42 -13.68 0.69
CA ALA A 52 6.67 -12.81 1.60
C ALA A 52 7.14 -11.34 1.50
N THR A 53 8.46 -11.09 1.44
CA THR A 53 9.00 -9.74 1.27
C THR A 53 8.60 -9.13 -0.08
N VAL A 54 8.70 -9.90 -1.17
CA VAL A 54 8.28 -9.45 -2.50
C VAL A 54 6.78 -9.12 -2.52
N LEU A 55 5.96 -9.97 -1.92
CA LEU A 55 4.51 -9.78 -1.86
C LEU A 55 4.12 -8.55 -1.03
N MET A 56 4.87 -8.28 0.06
CA MET A 56 4.71 -7.08 0.86
C MET A 56 5.05 -5.81 0.07
N GLY A 57 6.20 -5.80 -0.60
CA GLY A 57 6.61 -4.68 -1.46
C GLY A 57 5.59 -4.41 -2.58
N LEU A 58 5.11 -5.47 -3.22
CA LEU A 58 4.08 -5.37 -4.26
C LEU A 58 2.75 -4.83 -3.70
N ALA A 59 2.32 -5.26 -2.51
CA ALA A 59 1.09 -4.76 -1.90
C ALA A 59 1.16 -3.27 -1.57
N LEU A 60 2.30 -2.79 -1.05
CA LEU A 60 2.54 -1.37 -0.80
C LEU A 60 2.60 -0.56 -2.10
N PHE A 61 3.23 -1.10 -3.14
CA PHE A 61 3.26 -0.49 -4.47
C PHE A 61 1.85 -0.34 -5.07
N LEU A 62 1.02 -1.39 -4.99
CA LEU A 62 -0.36 -1.34 -5.46
C LEU A 62 -1.22 -0.37 -4.66
N LEU A 63 -0.98 -0.23 -3.35
CA LEU A 63 -1.63 0.78 -2.51
C LEU A 63 -1.26 2.19 -2.97
N LEU A 64 0.02 2.45 -3.20
CA LEU A 64 0.51 3.73 -3.70
C LEU A 64 -0.10 4.06 -5.08
N ALA A 65 -0.11 3.10 -6.01
CA ALA A 65 -0.74 3.25 -7.32
C ALA A 65 -2.24 3.57 -7.20
N SER A 66 -2.93 2.95 -6.24
CA SER A 66 -4.34 3.24 -5.96
C SER A 66 -4.54 4.68 -5.48
N PHE A 67 -3.71 5.15 -4.54
CA PHE A 67 -3.77 6.56 -4.09
C PHE A 67 -3.49 7.55 -5.22
N LEU A 68 -2.47 7.31 -6.03
CA LEU A 68 -2.18 8.16 -7.19
C LEU A 68 -3.36 8.21 -8.15
N THR A 69 -3.99 7.07 -8.43
CA THR A 69 -5.14 7.01 -9.34
C THR A 69 -6.32 7.80 -8.79
N ILE A 70 -6.62 7.68 -7.49
CA ILE A 70 -7.70 8.45 -6.85
C ILE A 70 -7.46 9.96 -6.98
N GLN A 71 -6.21 10.40 -6.79
CA GLN A 71 -5.87 11.83 -6.82
C GLN A 71 -5.82 12.40 -8.25
N VAL A 72 -5.37 11.62 -9.23
CA VAL A 72 -5.37 12.01 -10.66
C VAL A 72 -6.78 12.12 -11.21
N LEU A 73 -7.70 11.32 -10.69
CA LEU A 73 -9.09 11.33 -11.15
C LEU A 73 -9.92 12.50 -10.63
N GLU A 74 -9.35 13.32 -9.75
CA GLU A 74 -10.04 14.43 -9.08
C GLU A 74 -11.42 14.03 -8.56
N VAL A 75 -11.52 12.78 -8.08
CA VAL A 75 -12.78 12.24 -7.59
C VAL A 75 -13.23 13.11 -6.44
N ARG A 76 -14.53 13.44 -6.40
CA ARG A 76 -15.13 14.19 -5.29
C ARG A 76 -14.70 13.59 -3.96
N ALA A 77 -14.37 14.45 -3.00
CA ALA A 77 -13.94 14.05 -1.65
C ALA A 77 -14.85 12.96 -1.04
N LEU A 78 -16.17 13.08 -1.26
CA LEU A 78 -17.18 12.11 -0.82
C LEU A 78 -16.88 10.65 -1.24
N PHE A 79 -16.27 10.44 -2.41
CA PHE A 79 -15.86 9.12 -2.88
C PHE A 79 -14.37 8.84 -2.64
N ALA A 80 -13.51 9.85 -2.70
CA ALA A 80 -12.08 9.68 -2.46
C ALA A 80 -11.79 9.16 -1.04
N ILE A 81 -12.51 9.66 -0.03
CA ILE A 81 -12.34 9.28 1.38
C ILE A 81 -12.66 7.78 1.61
N PRO A 82 -13.87 7.27 1.29
CA PRO A 82 -14.17 5.86 1.51
C PRO A 82 -13.28 4.95 0.66
N LEU A 83 -12.93 5.34 -0.56
CA LEU A 83 -12.03 4.51 -1.38
C LEU A 83 -10.63 4.41 -0.78
N THR A 84 -10.11 5.51 -0.25
CA THR A 84 -8.81 5.55 0.46
C THR A 84 -8.88 4.70 1.73
N PHE A 85 -9.96 4.80 2.49
CA PHE A 85 -10.20 4.00 3.69
C PHE A 85 -10.18 2.50 3.38
N PHE A 86 -10.99 2.04 2.42
CA PHE A 86 -11.07 0.62 2.08
C PHE A 86 -9.77 0.10 1.45
N ALA A 87 -9.13 0.87 0.57
CA ALA A 87 -7.84 0.49 -0.01
C ALA A 87 -6.78 0.28 1.08
N CYS A 88 -6.68 1.23 2.02
CA CYS A 88 -5.72 1.13 3.12
C CYS A 88 -6.06 -0.03 4.06
N LEU A 89 -7.32 -0.14 4.51
CA LEU A 89 -7.78 -1.19 5.43
C LEU A 89 -7.48 -2.59 4.89
N ILE A 90 -7.81 -2.85 3.63
CA ILE A 90 -7.66 -4.20 3.07
C ILE A 90 -6.18 -4.56 2.90
N VAL A 91 -5.36 -3.59 2.45
CA VAL A 91 -3.92 -3.82 2.26
C VAL A 91 -3.23 -4.04 3.61
N THR A 92 -3.47 -3.18 4.60
CA THR A 92 -2.85 -3.33 5.93
C THR A 92 -3.32 -4.61 6.63
N TRP A 93 -4.59 -4.96 6.53
CA TRP A 93 -5.11 -6.23 7.04
C TRP A 93 -4.37 -7.44 6.45
N ARG A 94 -4.19 -7.48 5.13
CA ARG A 94 -3.47 -8.57 4.45
C ARG A 94 -2.00 -8.62 4.89
N LEU A 95 -1.33 -7.47 4.92
CA LEU A 95 0.06 -7.37 5.32
C LEU A 95 0.28 -7.77 6.78
N MET A 96 -0.67 -7.45 7.67
CA MET A 96 -0.60 -7.84 9.08
C MET A 96 -0.83 -9.35 9.24
N LYS A 97 -1.79 -9.93 8.52
CA LYS A 97 -2.01 -11.40 8.53
C LYS A 97 -0.83 -12.20 8.02
N LEU A 98 -0.04 -11.63 7.10
CA LEU A 98 1.17 -12.28 6.59
C LEU A 98 2.28 -12.38 7.65
N VAL A 99 2.32 -11.42 8.56
CA VAL A 99 3.45 -11.17 9.45
C VAL A 99 3.12 -11.55 10.90
N LEU A 100 1.84 -11.60 11.25
CA LEU A 100 1.33 -11.94 12.57
C LEU A 100 0.35 -13.12 12.48
N PRO A 101 0.53 -14.17 13.30
CA PRO A 101 -0.40 -15.30 13.36
C PRO A 101 -1.71 -14.98 14.11
N GLU A 102 -1.81 -13.80 14.73
CA GLU A 102 -2.93 -13.44 15.60
C GLU A 102 -4.16 -12.95 14.82
N ASN A 103 -5.34 -13.48 15.14
CA ASN A 103 -6.60 -13.11 14.47
C ASN A 103 -7.13 -11.72 14.87
N ARG A 104 -6.47 -11.03 15.81
CA ARG A 104 -6.86 -9.70 16.34
C ARG A 104 -6.29 -8.51 15.56
N VAL A 105 -5.78 -8.73 14.36
CA VAL A 105 -5.23 -7.67 13.50
C VAL A 105 -6.29 -6.74 12.86
N TRP A 106 -7.59 -7.05 12.99
CA TRP A 106 -8.69 -6.31 12.32
C TRP A 106 -8.84 -4.89 12.82
N PRO A 107 -9.02 -4.67 14.14
CA PRO A 107 -9.17 -3.31 14.67
C PRO A 107 -7.97 -2.43 14.34
N TRP A 108 -6.77 -3.00 14.32
CA TRP A 108 -5.53 -2.31 13.98
C TRP A 108 -5.49 -1.87 12.51
N ALA A 109 -5.83 -2.76 11.57
CA ALA A 109 -5.93 -2.40 10.15
C ALA A 109 -7.01 -1.35 9.90
N ALA A 110 -8.16 -1.45 10.58
CA ALA A 110 -9.25 -0.47 10.49
C ALA A 110 -8.83 0.90 11.03
N LEU A 111 -8.09 0.94 12.14
CA LEU A 111 -7.53 2.17 12.71
C LEU A 111 -6.56 2.83 11.73
N THR A 112 -5.66 2.06 11.10
CA THR A 112 -4.75 2.59 10.08
C THR A 112 -5.53 3.17 8.90
N GLY A 113 -6.51 2.44 8.38
CA GLY A 113 -7.36 2.94 7.30
C GLY A 113 -8.10 4.23 7.66
N PHE A 114 -8.61 4.31 8.90
CA PHE A 114 -9.29 5.50 9.40
C PHE A 114 -8.35 6.71 9.44
N ILE A 115 -7.18 6.58 10.06
CA ILE A 115 -6.17 7.66 10.14
C ILE A 115 -5.81 8.17 8.74
N ILE A 116 -5.50 7.27 7.81
CA ILE A 116 -5.11 7.63 6.44
C ILE A 116 -6.26 8.32 5.70
N SER A 117 -7.51 7.90 5.90
CA SER A 117 -8.67 8.53 5.27
C SER A 117 -8.91 9.97 5.77
N GLN A 118 -8.67 10.24 7.06
CA GLN A 118 -8.78 11.60 7.62
C GLN A 118 -7.66 12.50 7.12
N LEU A 119 -6.44 11.98 7.02
CA LEU A 119 -5.31 12.72 6.45
C LEU A 119 -5.52 13.00 4.95
N ALA A 120 -6.12 12.05 4.22
CA ALA A 120 -6.48 12.26 2.82
C ALA A 120 -7.49 13.39 2.65
N LEU A 121 -8.45 13.53 3.57
CA LEU A 121 -9.39 14.66 3.60
C LEU A 121 -8.65 15.99 3.80
N GLY A 122 -7.74 16.08 4.78
CA GLY A 122 -6.95 17.29 5.01
C GLY A 122 -6.06 17.66 3.82
N LEU A 123 -5.41 16.67 3.21
CA LEU A 123 -4.57 16.85 2.02
C LEU A 123 -5.37 17.16 0.76
N HIS A 124 -6.66 16.81 0.70
CA HIS A 124 -7.50 17.07 -0.47
C HIS A 124 -7.70 18.57 -0.70
N TYR A 125 -7.85 19.35 0.37
CA TYR A 125 -8.04 20.81 0.30
C TYR A 125 -6.73 21.59 0.22
N TRP A 126 -5.58 20.94 0.45
CA TRP A 126 -4.29 21.60 0.39
C TRP A 126 -3.81 21.70 -1.07
N PRO A 127 -3.32 22.88 -1.54
CA PRO A 127 -2.82 23.07 -2.90
C PRO A 127 -1.45 22.38 -3.12
N ILE A 128 -1.43 21.05 -3.12
CA ILE A 128 -0.26 20.21 -3.41
C ILE A 128 -0.54 19.38 -4.66
N SER A 129 0.50 19.12 -5.45
CA SER A 129 0.39 18.27 -6.64
C SER A 129 -0.20 16.89 -6.32
N PRO A 130 -1.04 16.30 -7.19
CA PRO A 130 -1.63 14.97 -6.97
C PRO A 130 -0.58 13.88 -6.68
N LEU A 131 0.58 13.97 -7.35
CA LEU A 131 1.71 13.07 -7.15
C LEU A 131 2.25 13.13 -5.70
N ARG A 132 2.51 14.35 -5.21
CA ARG A 132 3.01 14.56 -3.85
C ARG A 132 1.98 14.16 -2.79
N ARG A 133 0.69 14.39 -3.03
CA ARG A 133 -0.39 13.90 -2.14
C ARG A 133 -0.41 12.37 -2.05
N GLY A 134 -0.32 11.67 -3.17
CA GLY A 134 -0.30 10.20 -3.19
C GLY A 134 0.94 9.62 -2.49
N LEU A 135 2.12 10.20 -2.74
CA LEU A 135 3.36 9.78 -2.09
C LEU A 135 3.34 10.03 -0.57
N LEU A 136 2.83 11.17 -0.11
CA LEU A 136 2.68 11.46 1.32
C LEU A 136 1.74 10.45 1.99
N LEU A 137 0.58 10.17 1.40
CA LEU A 137 -0.35 9.17 1.93
C LEU A 137 0.27 7.76 1.96
N GLY A 138 1.01 7.39 0.92
CA GLY A 138 1.74 6.11 0.88
C GLY A 138 2.81 6.00 1.98
N LEU A 139 3.60 7.06 2.18
CA LEU A 139 4.62 7.12 3.23
C LEU A 139 3.99 6.99 4.62
N ILE A 140 2.92 7.75 4.90
CA ILE A 140 2.25 7.70 6.20
C ILE A 140 1.61 6.32 6.41
N ALA A 141 1.00 5.74 5.38
CA ALA A 141 0.44 4.39 5.48
C ALA A 141 1.51 3.33 5.78
N TYR A 142 2.69 3.44 5.16
CA TYR A 142 3.83 2.58 5.45
C TYR A 142 4.31 2.73 6.90
N LEU A 143 4.48 3.96 7.38
CA LEU A 143 4.91 4.22 8.76
C LEU A 143 3.88 3.71 9.78
N CYS A 144 2.59 3.96 9.55
CA CYS A 144 1.53 3.42 10.41
C CYS A 144 1.55 1.89 10.44
N TYR A 145 1.66 1.24 9.27
CA TYR A 145 1.76 -0.22 9.21
C TYR A 145 2.94 -0.77 10.01
N GLN A 146 4.14 -0.21 9.79
CA GLN A 146 5.36 -0.64 10.49
C GLN A 146 5.25 -0.43 12.00
N TRP A 147 4.71 0.72 12.43
CA TRP A 147 4.47 1.01 13.85
C TRP A 147 3.52 0.01 14.49
N THR A 148 2.41 -0.31 13.82
CA THR A 148 1.42 -1.23 14.36
C THR A 148 1.98 -2.65 14.46
N VAL A 149 2.70 -3.12 13.44
CA VAL A 149 3.35 -4.43 13.46
C VAL A 149 4.40 -4.53 14.57
N SER A 150 5.24 -3.52 14.75
CA SER A 150 6.27 -3.53 15.80
C SER A 150 5.64 -3.45 17.20
N HIS A 151 4.54 -2.71 17.36
CA HIS A 151 3.79 -2.64 18.60
C HIS A 151 3.21 -4.00 18.99
N LEU A 152 2.58 -4.69 18.05
CA LEU A 152 2.03 -6.03 18.27
C LEU A 152 3.11 -7.10 18.51
N ARG A 153 4.30 -6.94 17.91
CA ARG A 153 5.47 -7.80 18.17
C ARG A 153 6.20 -7.48 19.47
N GLN A 154 5.76 -6.47 20.24
CA GLN A 154 6.42 -5.96 21.44
C GLN A 154 7.86 -5.46 21.19
N ASP A 155 8.19 -5.15 19.94
CA ASP A 155 9.51 -4.69 19.51
C ASP A 155 9.55 -3.16 19.26
N ALA A 156 8.42 -2.47 19.43
CA ALA A 156 8.29 -1.04 19.13
C ALA A 156 9.28 -0.14 19.87
N ASN A 157 9.70 -0.50 21.09
CA ASN A 157 10.65 0.27 21.88
C ASN A 157 12.13 -0.07 21.59
N ARG A 158 12.41 -0.91 20.60
CA ARG A 158 13.80 -1.22 20.25
C ARG A 158 14.43 -0.02 19.53
N PRO A 159 15.56 0.52 20.03
CA PRO A 159 16.23 1.65 19.41
C PRO A 159 16.58 1.45 17.91
N PRO A 160 17.02 0.27 17.42
CA PRO A 160 17.31 0.12 15.99
C PRO A 160 16.07 0.30 15.09
N PHE A 161 14.89 -0.11 15.56
CA PHE A 161 13.64 0.05 14.81
C PHE A 161 13.24 1.53 14.67
N LEU A 162 13.35 2.30 15.76
CA LEU A 162 13.03 3.72 15.74
C LEU A 162 13.97 4.50 14.81
N ILE A 163 15.26 4.13 14.79
CA ILE A 163 16.25 4.72 13.88
C ILE A 163 15.90 4.38 12.43
N GLU A 164 15.59 3.12 12.12
CA GLU A 164 15.18 2.70 10.78
C GLU A 164 13.95 3.47 10.30
N MET A 165 12.91 3.58 11.13
CA MET A 165 11.71 4.37 10.80
C MET A 165 12.04 5.85 10.59
N ALA A 166 12.86 6.45 11.44
CA ALA A 166 13.24 7.86 11.32
C ALA A 166 14.07 8.12 10.05
N VAL A 167 14.99 7.22 9.70
CA VAL A 167 15.83 7.33 8.51
C VAL A 167 14.99 7.14 7.25
N ILE A 168 14.16 6.09 7.16
CA ILE A 168 13.30 5.86 6.00
C ILE A 168 12.28 6.99 5.85
N GLY A 169 11.67 7.42 6.96
CA GLY A 169 10.72 8.52 6.99
C GLY A 169 11.33 9.83 6.51
N SER A 170 12.50 10.20 7.03
CA SER A 170 13.20 11.44 6.66
C SER A 170 13.70 11.40 5.21
N LEU A 171 14.35 10.31 4.76
CA LEU A 171 14.81 10.17 3.38
C LEU A 171 13.66 10.23 2.38
N SER A 172 12.56 9.52 2.66
CA SER A 172 11.38 9.52 1.79
C SER A 172 10.73 10.90 1.75
N LEU A 173 10.63 11.59 2.89
CA LEU A 173 10.05 12.93 2.96
C LEU A 173 10.93 13.94 2.20
N LEU A 174 12.26 13.87 2.34
CA LEU A 174 13.20 14.68 1.57
C LEU A 174 13.05 14.42 0.07
N ALA A 175 12.97 13.17 -0.37
CA ALA A 175 12.76 12.82 -1.77
C ALA A 175 11.44 13.39 -2.32
N ILE A 176 10.36 13.33 -1.53
CA ILE A 176 9.05 13.89 -1.89
C ILE A 176 9.10 15.42 -1.97
N LEU A 177 9.86 16.09 -1.11
CA LEU A 177 10.04 17.54 -1.16
C LEU A 177 10.90 17.98 -2.35
N TRP A 178 11.82 17.14 -2.80
CA TRP A 178 12.73 17.42 -3.91
C TRP A 178 12.08 17.21 -5.29
N LEU A 179 11.00 16.44 -5.36
CA LEU A 179 10.12 16.36 -6.53
C LEU A 179 9.27 17.65 -6.62
N THR A 180 9.90 18.72 -7.13
CA THR A 180 9.28 19.97 -7.57
C THR A 180 9.31 20.08 -9.08
#